data_AF-A0A3D4ALM8-F1
#
_entry.id   AF-A0A3D4ALM8-F1
#
_cell.length_a   1.000
_cell.length_b   1.000
_cell.length_c   1.000
_cell.angle_alpha   90.00
_cell.angle_beta   90.00
_cell.angle_gamma   90.00
#
_symmetry.space_group_name_H-M   'P 1'
#
loop_
_entity.id
_entity.type
_entity.pdbx_description
1 polymer ?
#
loop_
_entity_poly.entity_id
_entity_poly.type
_entity_poly.pdbx_seq_one_letter_code
_entity_poly.pdbx_strand_id
1 'polypeptide(L)'
;DMPFDILKLDINLIKSYQVSERARYVIQAVERMAHEMGLSVVAEGVETKEEFDNMRKCGVDSIQGFYFSKPLPVYEFMDFIRRHNSP
;
A
#
# COMPACT_ATOMS: atom_id res chain seq x y z
N ASP A 1 13.95 5.48 -20.50
CA ASP A 1 12.93 5.79 -19.50
C ASP A 1 11.91 4.68 -19.40
N MET A 2 11.52 4.34 -18.18
CA MET A 2 10.44 3.40 -17.89
C MET A 2 9.15 4.21 -17.63
N PRO A 3 8.09 4.04 -18.43
CA PRO A 3 6.90 4.89 -18.37
C PRO A 3 5.89 4.36 -17.33
N PHE A 4 6.33 4.23 -16.07
CA PHE A 4 5.44 3.89 -14.97
C PHE A 4 5.41 5.03 -13.94
N ASP A 5 4.25 5.21 -13.31
CA ASP A 5 4.02 6.25 -12.29
C ASP A 5 3.88 5.67 -10.88
N ILE A 6 3.70 4.34 -10.78
CA ILE A 6 3.33 3.65 -9.54
C ILE A 6 4.14 2.36 -9.37
N LEU A 7 4.80 2.22 -8.22
CA LEU A 7 5.41 0.98 -7.74
C LEU A 7 4.50 0.32 -6.70
N LYS A 8 4.24 -0.98 -6.85
CA LYS A 8 3.39 -1.74 -5.94
C LYS A 8 4.23 -2.70 -5.09
N LEU A 9 4.05 -2.64 -3.78
CA LEU A 9 4.62 -3.61 -2.83
C LEU A 9 3.59 -4.72 -2.61
N ASP A 10 3.94 -5.95 -2.97
CA ASP A 10 3.03 -7.09 -2.84
C ASP A 10 2.76 -7.47 -1.38
N ILE A 11 1.70 -8.25 -1.15
CA ILE A 11 1.31 -8.70 0.19
C ILE A 11 2.43 -9.45 0.93
N ASN A 12 3.27 -10.21 0.22
CA ASN A 12 4.34 -10.98 0.84
C ASN A 12 5.43 -10.08 1.42
N LEU A 13 5.73 -8.97 0.76
CA LEU A 13 6.60 -7.91 1.28
C LEU A 13 5.99 -7.28 2.54
N ILE A 14 4.68 -7.01 2.55
CA ILE A 14 4.00 -6.43 3.72
C ILE A 14 4.08 -7.38 4.92
N LYS A 15 3.77 -8.67 4.72
CA LYS A 15 3.88 -9.68 5.79
C LYS A 15 5.33 -9.85 6.25
N SER A 16 6.30 -9.81 5.34
CA SER A 16 7.72 -9.90 5.67
C SER A 16 8.23 -8.69 6.47
N TYR A 17 7.72 -7.48 6.19
CA TYR A 17 8.05 -6.26 6.90
C TYR A 17 7.76 -6.36 8.40
N GLN A 18 6.71 -7.08 8.80
CA GLN A 18 6.34 -7.21 10.21
C GLN A 18 7.34 -8.06 11.00
N VAL A 19 7.88 -9.12 10.39
CA VAL A 19 8.65 -10.16 11.12
C VAL A 19 10.16 -10.13 10.86
N SER A 20 10.63 -9.40 9.84
CA SER A 20 12.03 -9.41 9.43
C SER A 20 12.63 -8.01 9.36
N GLU A 21 13.65 -7.74 10.18
CA GLU A 21 14.39 -6.49 10.15
C GLU A 21 15.05 -6.26 8.77
N ARG A 22 15.58 -7.33 8.17
CA ARG A 22 16.14 -7.27 6.80
C ARG A 22 15.07 -6.86 5.78
N ALA A 23 13.86 -7.40 5.89
CA ALA A 23 12.77 -7.02 4.98
C ALA A 23 12.40 -5.54 5.15
N ARG A 24 12.40 -5.02 6.39
CA ARG A 24 12.18 -3.59 6.65
C ARG A 24 13.20 -2.71 5.94
N TYR A 25 14.49 -3.04 6.03
CA TYR A 25 15.53 -2.28 5.34
C TYR A 25 15.39 -2.33 3.82
N VAL A 26 15.07 -3.50 3.26
CA VAL A 26 14.86 -3.63 1.81
C VAL A 26 13.67 -2.79 1.35
N ILE A 27 12.54 -2.87 2.06
CA ILE A 27 11.32 -2.15 1.68
C ILE A 27 11.52 -0.64 1.81
N GLN A 28 12.23 -0.17 2.86
CA GLN A 28 12.60 1.25 2.99
C GLN A 28 13.55 1.73 1.88
N ALA A 29 14.48 0.87 1.43
CA ALA A 29 15.35 1.22 0.31
C ALA A 29 14.59 1.29 -1.02
N VAL A 30 13.65 0.36 -1.24
CA VAL A 30 12.78 0.34 -2.43
C VAL A 30 11.86 1.56 -2.46
N GLU A 31 11.24 1.90 -1.33
CA GLU A 31 10.39 3.08 -1.19
C GLU A 31 11.16 4.36 -1.53
N ARG A 32 12.34 4.56 -0.94
CA ARG A 32 13.19 5.73 -1.21
C ARG A 32 13.58 5.83 -2.68
N MET A 33 14.00 4.71 -3.28
CA MET A 33 14.35 4.66 -4.69
C MET A 33 13.15 5.03 -5.57
N ALA A 34 11.95 4.53 -5.25
CA ALA A 34 10.73 4.84 -6.00
C ALA A 34 10.44 6.34 -5.99
N HIS A 35 10.50 6.98 -4.82
CA HIS A 35 10.32 8.44 -4.71
C HIS A 35 11.40 9.25 -5.43
N GLU A 36 12.67 8.83 -5.37
CA GLU A 36 13.76 9.46 -6.12
C GLU A 36 13.57 9.37 -7.65
N MET A 37 12.89 8.31 -8.10
CA MET A 37 12.47 8.13 -9.49
C MET A 37 11.17 8.88 -9.85
N GLY A 38 10.56 9.58 -8.90
CA GLY A 38 9.29 10.30 -9.10
C GLY A 38 8.06 9.40 -9.13
N LEU A 39 8.14 8.18 -8.60
CA LEU A 39 7.04 7.22 -8.55
C LEU A 39 6.27 7.34 -7.24
N SER A 40 4.97 7.06 -7.28
CA SER A 40 4.19 6.80 -6.07
C SER A 40 4.27 5.32 -5.67
N VAL A 41 4.15 5.02 -4.37
CA VAL A 41 4.23 3.67 -3.82
C VAL A 41 2.87 3.24 -3.25
N VAL A 42 2.41 2.04 -3.63
CA VAL A 42 1.19 1.42 -3.10
C VAL A 42 1.51 0.12 -2.41
N ALA A 43 1.11 -0.04 -1.15
CA ALA A 43 1.18 -1.33 -0.45
C ALA A 43 -0.09 -2.15 -0.67
N GLU A 44 0.05 -3.36 -1.21
CA GLU A 44 -1.07 -4.26 -1.46
C GLU A 44 -1.24 -5.32 -0.37
N GLY A 45 -2.49 -5.71 -0.13
CA GLY A 45 -2.82 -6.75 0.84
C GLY A 45 -2.67 -6.30 2.29
N VAL A 46 -2.86 -5.01 2.58
CA VAL A 46 -2.92 -4.50 3.97
C VAL A 46 -4.26 -4.88 4.61
N GLU A 47 -4.22 -5.64 5.69
CA GLU A 47 -5.42 -6.23 6.31
C GLU A 47 -5.65 -5.73 7.74
N THR A 48 -4.59 -5.29 8.43
CA THR A 48 -4.61 -4.90 9.83
C THR A 48 -4.21 -3.44 10.03
N LYS A 49 -4.64 -2.86 11.15
CA LYS A 49 -4.22 -1.51 11.55
C LYS A 49 -2.70 -1.40 11.73
N GLU A 50 -2.07 -2.45 12.26
CA GLU A 50 -0.63 -2.49 12.46
C GLU A 50 0.14 -2.43 11.13
N GLU A 51 -0.28 -3.20 10.13
CA GLU A 51 0.29 -3.14 8.78
C GLU A 51 0.10 -1.76 8.15
N PHE A 52 -1.09 -1.16 8.29
CA PHE A 52 -1.36 0.21 7.82
C PHE A 52 -0.41 1.23 8.48
N ASP A 53 -0.32 1.21 9.82
CA ASP A 53 0.53 2.14 10.56
C ASP A 53 2.02 1.96 10.19
N ASN A 54 2.44 0.71 9.93
CA ASN A 54 3.79 0.39 9.48
C ASN A 54 4.08 0.92 8.07
N MET A 55 3.16 0.72 7.12
CA MET A 55 3.33 1.23 5.75
C MET A 55 3.32 2.75 5.71
N ARG A 56 2.44 3.39 6.49
CA ARG A 56 2.42 4.84 6.65
C ARG A 56 3.74 5.38 7.21
N LYS A 57 4.32 4.72 8.23
CA LYS A 57 5.64 5.10 8.78
C LYS A 57 6.79 4.86 7.81
N CYS A 58 6.65 3.87 6.92
CA CYS A 58 7.64 3.55 5.89
C CYS A 58 7.66 4.58 4.75
N GLY A 59 6.68 5.49 4.66
CA GLY A 59 6.60 6.48 3.58
C GLY A 59 5.74 6.05 2.39
N VAL A 60 5.04 4.92 2.49
CA VAL A 60 4.13 4.45 1.43
C VAL A 60 2.97 5.44 1.25
N ASP A 61 2.70 5.85 0.01
CA ASP A 61 1.72 6.90 -0.34
C ASP A 61 0.28 6.45 -0.20
N SER A 62 -0.01 5.19 -0.55
CA SER A 62 -1.36 4.63 -0.44
C SER A 62 -1.35 3.13 -0.16
N ILE A 63 -2.46 2.62 0.35
CA ILE A 63 -2.62 1.19 0.62
C ILE A 63 -3.85 0.64 -0.11
N GLN A 64 -3.79 -0.64 -0.43
CA GLN A 64 -4.91 -1.45 -0.88
C GLN A 64 -4.98 -2.70 -0.02
N GLY A 65 -6.16 -3.03 0.49
CA GLY A 65 -6.38 -4.31 1.15
C GLY A 65 -7.62 -4.35 2.03
N PHE A 66 -7.83 -5.49 2.68
CA PHE A 66 -9.05 -5.75 3.45
C PHE A 66 -9.19 -4.86 4.68
N TYR A 67 -8.14 -4.13 5.07
CA TYR A 67 -8.22 -3.09 6.08
C TYR A 67 -9.28 -2.04 5.74
N PHE A 68 -9.43 -1.68 4.45
CA PHE A 68 -10.51 -0.81 4.00
C PHE A 68 -11.74 -1.59 3.56
N SER A 69 -11.56 -2.51 2.62
CA SER A 69 -12.66 -3.33 2.09
C SER A 69 -12.13 -4.57 1.38
N LYS A 70 -12.94 -5.63 1.37
CA LYS A 70 -12.78 -6.71 0.39
C LYS A 70 -13.15 -6.23 -1.02
N PRO A 71 -12.75 -6.94 -2.09
CA PRO A 71 -13.27 -6.71 -3.42
C PRO A 71 -14.80 -6.73 -3.41
N LEU A 72 -15.40 -5.70 -4.00
CA LEU A 72 -16.85 -5.51 -4.02
C LEU A 72 -17.37 -5.65 -5.45
N PRO A 73 -18.57 -6.22 -5.65
CA PRO A 73 -19.33 -6.04 -6.87
C PRO A 73 -19.55 -4.55 -7.16
N VAL A 74 -19.75 -4.20 -8.43
CA VAL A 74 -19.88 -2.79 -8.87
C VAL A 74 -20.93 -2.00 -8.09
N TYR A 75 -22.08 -2.60 -7.78
CA TYR A 75 -23.16 -1.90 -7.06
C TYR A 75 -22.77 -1.58 -5.61
N GLU A 76 -22.14 -2.52 -4.91
CA GLU A 76 -21.61 -2.32 -3.55
C GLU A 76 -20.44 -1.33 -3.54
N PHE A 77 -19.58 -1.35 -4.56
CA PHE A 77 -18.49 -0.39 -4.69
C PHE A 77 -19.00 1.05 -4.81
N MET A 78 -20.05 1.28 -5.62
CA MET A 78 -20.65 2.60 -5.77
C MET A 78 -21.21 3.12 -4.45
N ASP A 79 -21.84 2.26 -3.64
CA ASP A 79 -22.29 2.60 -2.29
C ASP A 79 -21.12 2.87 -1.35
N PHE A 80 -20.07 2.05 -1.41
CA PHE A 80 -18.88 2.19 -0.58
C PHE A 80 -18.22 3.55 -0.80
N ILE A 81 -17.97 3.94 -2.06
CA ILE A 81 -17.33 5.22 -2.39
C ILE A 81 -18.19 6.40 -1.95
N ARG A 82 -19.51 6.37 -2.15
CA ARG A 82 -20.40 7.45 -1.69
C ARG A 82 -20.31 7.67 -0.17
N ARG A 83 -20.21 6.59 0.62
CA ARG A 83 -20.15 6.67 2.09
C ARG A 83 -18.78 7.10 2.62
N HIS A 84 -17.69 6.75 1.94
CA HIS A 84 -16.33 6.89 2.47
C HIS A 84 -15.49 7.98 1.78
N ASN A 85 -15.91 8.46 0.60
CA ASN A 85 -15.23 9.53 -0.14
C ASN A 85 -16.09 10.81 -0.26
N SER A 86 -17.02 11.03 0.68
CA SER A 86 -17.67 12.35 0.77
C SER A 86 -16.61 13.43 1.07
N PRO A 87 -16.70 14.62 0.45
CA PRO A 87 -15.76 15.71 0.67
C PRO A 87 -15.67 16.15 2.14
#